data_AF-A0A9W6ZVY1-F1
#
_entry.id   AF-A0A9W6ZVY1-F1
#
_cell.length_a   1.000
_cell.length_b   1.000
_cell.length_c   1.000
_cell.angle_alpha   90.00
_cell.angle_beta   90.00
_cell.angle_gamma   90.00
#
_symmetry.space_group_name_H-M   'P 1'
#
loop_
_entity.id
_entity.type
_entity.pdbx_description
1 polymer ?
#
loop_
_entity_poly.entity_id
_entity_poly.type
_entity_poly.pdbx_seq_one_letter_code
_entity_poly.pdbx_strand_id
1 'polypeptide(L)'
;MASKSGVNIAESMGIPPGLAGERLALFTALSEKARSSYPPPFQNSPQEGPVETPEGDRTLARGQWAMARRSKAPKDSGSTGQFGPGFPSMETIARELGGVEGFFLMFGLHYCFMFSNPRMSVLFDSRHADTAVCALDHGKRVAATLLDEALHTRFYGQLGRGFSGAFAVMGTHNQAKKCPMRPRSQQVELPRGHRKANRRFTTKQRDSWVGQIMCGAEDLGASQAFVEEWGKWLAMTVSAYAPFVNEDTGELEWMEETRYG
;
A
#
# COMPACT_ATOMS: atom_id res chain seq x y z
N MET A 1 -25.28 14.11 4.46
CA MET A 1 -25.74 14.24 3.07
C MET A 1 -24.60 13.81 2.16
N ALA A 2 -24.67 12.61 1.56
CA ALA A 2 -23.63 12.14 0.66
C ALA A 2 -23.80 12.76 -0.72
N SER A 3 -22.79 13.49 -1.18
CA SER A 3 -22.69 14.00 -2.54
C SER A 3 -22.83 12.84 -3.53
N LYS A 4 -23.81 12.95 -4.45
CA LYS A 4 -24.01 12.05 -5.60
C LYS A 4 -22.92 12.25 -6.68
N SER A 5 -21.65 12.35 -6.31
CA SER A 5 -20.58 12.23 -7.31
C SER A 5 -20.51 10.76 -7.72
N GLY A 6 -21.24 10.42 -8.78
CA GLY A 6 -21.33 9.08 -9.37
C GLY A 6 -20.05 8.66 -10.09
N VAL A 7 -18.92 8.67 -9.37
CA VAL A 7 -17.68 8.12 -9.89
C VAL A 7 -17.82 6.60 -9.93
N ASN A 8 -17.90 6.05 -11.14
CA ASN A 8 -17.78 4.60 -11.35
C ASN A 8 -16.30 4.22 -11.26
N ILE A 9 -15.86 3.79 -10.09
CA ILE A 9 -14.43 3.55 -9.86
C ILE A 9 -13.89 2.36 -10.67
N ALA A 10 -14.76 1.46 -11.15
CA ALA A 10 -14.34 0.41 -12.07
C ALA A 10 -13.82 1.01 -13.39
N GLU A 11 -14.40 2.13 -13.83
CA GLU A 11 -14.04 2.86 -15.05
C GLU A 11 -13.09 4.04 -14.80
N SER A 12 -12.80 4.36 -13.53
CA SER A 12 -11.90 5.43 -13.14
C SER A 12 -10.56 5.35 -13.88
N MET A 13 -10.12 6.48 -14.43
CA MET A 13 -8.82 6.60 -15.07
C MET A 13 -7.76 7.18 -14.12
N GLY A 14 -8.11 7.50 -12.88
CA GLY A 14 -7.21 8.20 -11.97
C GLY A 14 -7.02 9.68 -12.35
N ILE A 15 -7.90 10.25 -13.17
CA ILE A 15 -7.82 11.64 -13.65
C ILE A 15 -9.03 12.40 -13.11
N PRO A 16 -8.86 13.30 -12.13
CA PRO A 16 -9.95 14.10 -11.61
C PRO A 16 -10.69 14.92 -12.67
N PRO A 17 -12.03 15.02 -12.59
CA PRO A 17 -12.79 15.87 -13.47
C PRO A 17 -12.44 17.34 -13.23
N GLY A 18 -12.29 18.12 -14.31
CA GLY A 18 -12.04 19.56 -14.23
C GLY A 18 -10.57 19.98 -14.08
N LEU A 19 -9.62 19.04 -14.11
CA LEU A 19 -8.21 19.42 -14.29
C LEU A 19 -7.98 20.06 -15.65
N ALA A 20 -7.06 21.02 -15.70
CA ALA A 20 -6.65 21.71 -16.92
C ALA A 20 -5.13 22.00 -16.92
N GLY A 21 -4.61 22.40 -18.07
CA GLY A 21 -3.21 22.82 -18.24
C GLY A 21 -2.19 21.75 -17.84
N GLU A 22 -1.10 22.18 -17.21
CA GLU A 22 0.02 21.31 -16.80
C GLU A 22 -0.42 20.22 -15.82
N ARG A 23 -1.38 20.51 -14.93
CA ARG A 23 -1.87 19.52 -13.95
C ARG A 23 -2.64 18.38 -14.63
N LEU A 24 -3.43 18.69 -15.66
CA LEU A 24 -4.09 17.66 -16.46
C LEU A 24 -3.04 16.79 -17.17
N ALA A 25 -2.06 17.41 -17.83
CA ALA A 25 -0.99 16.69 -18.54
C ALA A 25 -0.21 15.74 -17.60
N LEU A 26 0.14 16.22 -16.41
CA LEU A 26 0.80 15.42 -15.37
C LEU A 26 -0.04 14.20 -14.97
N PHE A 27 -1.32 14.40 -14.64
CA PHE A 27 -2.21 13.31 -14.21
C PHE A 27 -2.46 12.31 -15.33
N THR A 28 -2.58 12.77 -16.58
CA THR A 28 -2.71 11.89 -17.75
C THR A 28 -1.47 11.02 -17.92
N ALA A 29 -0.27 11.60 -17.88
CA ALA A 29 0.99 10.84 -18.03
C ALA A 29 1.18 9.82 -16.89
N LEU A 30 0.90 10.21 -15.65
CA LEU A 30 1.00 9.32 -14.49
C LEU A 30 -0.06 8.21 -14.52
N SER A 31 -1.27 8.53 -14.96
CA SER A 31 -2.33 7.53 -15.18
C SER A 31 -1.92 6.50 -16.23
N GLU A 32 -1.41 6.96 -17.37
CA GLU A 32 -0.93 6.08 -18.44
C GLU A 32 0.20 5.17 -17.95
N LYS A 33 1.17 5.72 -17.19
CA LYS A 33 2.21 4.94 -16.52
C LYS A 33 1.61 3.87 -15.61
N ALA A 34 0.64 4.22 -14.76
CA ALA A 34 0.03 3.27 -13.83
C ALA A 34 -0.81 2.18 -14.54
N ARG A 35 -1.45 2.52 -15.65
CA ARG A 35 -2.25 1.57 -16.45
C ARG A 35 -1.41 0.63 -17.30
N SER A 36 -0.20 1.06 -17.68
CA SER A 36 0.76 0.26 -18.45
C SER A 36 1.79 -0.49 -17.60
N SER A 37 1.81 -0.25 -16.29
CA SER A 37 2.70 -0.94 -15.35
C SER A 37 2.04 -2.21 -14.80
N TYR A 38 2.72 -3.35 -14.94
CA TYR A 38 2.26 -4.67 -14.48
C TYR A 38 3.30 -5.30 -13.55
N PRO A 39 2.90 -6.26 -12.69
CA PRO A 39 3.86 -7.02 -11.90
C PRO A 39 4.91 -7.70 -12.78
N PRO A 40 6.12 -7.95 -12.27
CA PRO A 40 7.13 -8.68 -13.03
C PRO A 40 6.63 -10.08 -13.40
N PRO A 41 7.17 -10.69 -14.47
CA PRO A 41 6.89 -12.08 -14.79
C PRO A 41 7.22 -13.00 -13.61
N PHE A 42 6.30 -13.90 -13.28
CA PHE A 42 6.52 -14.88 -12.22
C PHE A 42 7.73 -15.77 -12.50
N GLN A 43 8.57 -15.96 -11.47
CA GLN A 43 9.68 -16.91 -11.48
C GLN A 43 9.49 -17.92 -10.36
N ASN A 44 9.54 -19.22 -10.66
CA ASN A 44 9.39 -20.27 -9.64
C ASN A 44 10.69 -20.53 -8.86
N SER A 45 11.38 -19.46 -8.47
CA SER A 45 12.67 -19.51 -7.79
C SER A 45 12.84 -18.28 -6.90
N PRO A 46 13.48 -18.41 -5.73
CA PRO A 46 13.84 -17.26 -4.91
C PRO A 46 14.67 -16.25 -5.69
N GLN A 47 14.35 -14.97 -5.58
CA GLN A 47 15.17 -13.88 -6.06
C GLN A 47 16.21 -13.55 -4.99
N GLU A 48 17.46 -13.91 -5.26
CA GLU A 48 18.61 -13.60 -4.42
C GLU A 48 19.44 -12.48 -5.07
N GLY A 49 20.15 -11.69 -4.27
CA GLY A 49 21.01 -10.60 -4.74
C GLY A 49 20.63 -9.24 -4.16
N PRO A 50 21.27 -8.16 -4.66
CA PRO A 50 21.02 -6.81 -4.19
C PRO A 50 19.58 -6.40 -4.47
N VAL A 51 18.99 -5.69 -3.52
CA VAL A 51 17.63 -5.13 -3.62
C VAL A 51 17.62 -3.61 -3.66
N GLU A 52 18.80 -3.01 -3.58
CA GLU A 52 19.07 -1.57 -3.58
C GLU A 52 18.91 -1.02 -4.99
N THR A 53 18.09 0.01 -5.12
CA THR A 53 17.96 0.83 -6.32
C THR A 53 17.76 2.28 -5.90
N PRO A 54 18.15 3.29 -6.69
CA PRO A 54 17.96 4.69 -6.30
C PRO A 54 16.51 5.02 -5.91
N GLU A 55 15.53 4.55 -6.68
CA GLU A 55 14.10 4.74 -6.40
C GLU A 55 13.66 3.91 -5.18
N GLY A 56 14.10 2.66 -5.10
CA GLY A 56 13.78 1.76 -3.98
C GLY A 56 14.34 2.26 -2.65
N ASP A 57 15.51 2.87 -2.65
CA ASP A 57 16.17 3.40 -1.46
C ASP A 57 15.60 4.77 -1.07
N ARG A 58 15.22 5.61 -2.04
CA ARG A 58 14.43 6.82 -1.76
C ARG A 58 13.12 6.48 -1.05
N THR A 59 12.37 5.50 -1.56
CA THR A 59 11.09 5.11 -0.94
C THR A 59 11.32 4.48 0.44
N LEU A 60 12.34 3.65 0.63
CA LEU A 60 12.71 3.13 1.94
C LEU A 60 13.03 4.26 2.93
N ALA A 61 13.86 5.23 2.54
CA ALA A 61 14.23 6.37 3.40
C ALA A 61 13.01 7.23 3.80
N ARG A 62 12.08 7.48 2.87
CA ARG A 62 10.81 8.17 3.17
C ARG A 62 9.97 7.38 4.18
N GLY A 63 9.87 6.07 4.00
CA GLY A 63 9.19 5.17 4.92
C GLY A 63 9.78 5.19 6.32
N GLN A 64 11.10 5.04 6.42
CA GLN A 64 11.84 5.09 7.69
C GLN A 64 11.65 6.42 8.39
N TRP A 65 11.69 7.54 7.65
CA TRP A 65 11.40 8.87 8.20
C TRP A 65 10.01 8.93 8.84
N ALA A 66 8.99 8.38 8.16
CA ALA A 66 7.61 8.36 8.64
C ALA A 66 7.46 7.44 9.86
N MET A 67 8.07 6.25 9.82
CA MET A 67 8.07 5.32 10.94
C MET A 67 8.72 5.91 12.19
N ALA A 68 9.83 6.64 12.05
CA ALA A 68 10.49 7.29 13.18
C ALA A 68 9.69 8.46 13.80
N ARG A 69 8.69 8.99 13.07
CA ARG A 69 7.89 10.17 13.47
C ARG A 69 6.41 9.87 13.66
N ARG A 70 6.00 8.62 13.54
CA ARG A 70 4.62 8.21 13.75
C ARG A 70 4.24 8.33 15.22
N SER A 71 2.99 8.66 15.48
CA SER A 71 2.39 8.42 16.78
C SER A 71 2.17 6.92 16.98
N LYS A 72 2.12 6.47 18.23
CA LYS A 72 1.62 5.12 18.54
C LYS A 72 0.19 5.00 18.04
N ALA A 73 -0.17 3.83 17.52
CA ALA A 73 -1.57 3.58 17.18
C ALA A 73 -2.44 3.68 18.45
N PRO A 74 -3.62 4.32 18.37
CA PRO A 74 -4.46 4.53 19.55
C PRO A 74 -5.04 3.22 20.13
N LYS A 75 -5.07 2.14 19.33
CA LYS A 75 -5.44 0.77 19.71
C LYS A 75 -4.68 -0.22 18.82
N ASP A 76 -4.36 -1.42 19.32
CA ASP A 76 -4.02 -2.54 18.46
C ASP A 76 -5.22 -2.82 17.53
N SER A 77 -5.03 -2.62 16.23
CA SER A 77 -6.08 -2.92 15.25
C SER A 77 -6.18 -4.42 15.00
N GLY A 78 -5.28 -5.23 15.55
CA GLY A 78 -5.34 -6.69 15.56
C GLY A 78 -5.78 -7.27 14.22
N SER A 79 -6.72 -8.23 14.27
CA SER A 79 -7.31 -8.86 13.08
C SER A 79 -8.40 -8.03 12.40
N THR A 80 -8.83 -6.89 12.94
CA THR A 80 -9.95 -6.11 12.39
C THR A 80 -9.51 -5.08 11.36
N GLY A 81 -8.25 -4.63 11.42
CA GLY A 81 -7.71 -3.66 10.47
C GLY A 81 -8.42 -2.30 10.48
N GLN A 82 -9.20 -2.01 11.52
CA GLN A 82 -9.97 -0.78 11.62
C GLN A 82 -9.03 0.42 11.73
N PHE A 83 -9.16 1.35 10.79
CA PHE A 83 -8.42 2.60 10.83
C PHE A 83 -9.11 3.56 11.81
N GLY A 84 -8.31 4.28 12.60
CA GLY A 84 -8.84 5.36 13.41
C GLY A 84 -9.54 6.40 12.53
N PRO A 85 -10.57 7.09 13.03
CA PRO A 85 -11.32 8.05 12.21
C PRO A 85 -10.43 9.22 11.76
N GLY A 86 -10.71 9.74 10.56
CA GLY A 86 -10.55 11.17 10.31
C GLY A 86 -9.33 11.67 9.55
N PHE A 87 -8.46 10.81 9.00
CA PHE A 87 -7.41 11.29 8.08
C PHE A 87 -7.15 10.34 6.88
N PRO A 88 -7.06 10.88 5.65
CA PRO A 88 -7.32 12.27 5.28
C PRO A 88 -8.83 12.50 5.18
N SER A 89 -9.31 13.73 5.40
CA SER A 89 -10.71 14.04 5.10
C SER A 89 -10.96 14.03 3.58
N MET A 90 -12.21 13.82 3.14
CA MET A 90 -12.56 13.94 1.72
C MET A 90 -12.23 15.33 1.15
N GLU A 91 -12.33 16.38 1.97
CA GLU A 91 -11.93 17.74 1.61
C GLU A 91 -10.42 17.84 1.39
N THR A 92 -9.63 17.22 2.26
CA THR A 92 -8.16 17.15 2.10
C THR A 92 -7.79 16.39 0.83
N ILE A 93 -8.45 15.26 0.56
CA ILE A 93 -8.25 14.50 -0.68
C ILE A 93 -8.62 15.35 -1.91
N ALA A 94 -9.73 16.09 -1.86
CA ALA A 94 -10.16 16.98 -2.92
C ALA A 94 -9.13 18.08 -3.20
N ARG A 95 -8.64 18.73 -2.15
CA ARG A 95 -7.65 19.83 -2.25
C ARG A 95 -6.30 19.35 -2.76
N GLU A 96 -5.75 18.30 -2.16
CA GLU A 96 -4.37 17.87 -2.42
C GLU A 96 -4.27 17.05 -3.71
N LEU A 97 -5.24 16.17 -3.95
CA LEU A 97 -5.17 15.17 -5.01
C LEU A 97 -6.21 15.39 -6.12
N GLY A 98 -7.07 16.40 -6.01
CA GLY A 98 -8.18 16.60 -6.95
C GLY A 98 -9.37 15.65 -6.71
N GLY A 99 -9.40 14.94 -5.58
CA GLY A 99 -10.50 14.06 -5.20
C GLY A 99 -10.16 12.58 -5.34
N VAL A 100 -11.18 11.73 -5.38
CA VAL A 100 -11.03 10.27 -5.31
C VAL A 100 -10.24 9.68 -6.47
N GLU A 101 -10.35 10.28 -7.66
CA GLU A 101 -9.57 9.89 -8.84
C GLU A 101 -8.07 10.01 -8.58
N GLY A 102 -7.63 11.15 -8.04
CA GLY A 102 -6.22 11.34 -7.69
C GLY A 102 -5.78 10.46 -6.53
N PHE A 103 -6.67 10.16 -5.59
CA PHE A 103 -6.40 9.19 -4.53
C PHE A 103 -6.17 7.78 -5.09
N PHE A 104 -6.98 7.33 -6.06
CA PHE A 104 -6.75 6.06 -6.76
C PHE A 104 -5.45 6.07 -7.55
N LEU A 105 -5.14 7.17 -8.26
CA LEU A 105 -3.89 7.28 -8.99
C LEU A 105 -2.66 7.26 -8.06
N MET A 106 -2.72 7.91 -6.90
CA MET A 106 -1.65 7.88 -5.90
C MET A 106 -1.31 6.44 -5.50
N PHE A 107 -2.32 5.61 -5.27
CA PHE A 107 -2.12 4.19 -5.00
C PHE A 107 -1.74 3.39 -6.25
N GLY A 108 -2.12 3.83 -7.45
CA GLY A 108 -1.59 3.27 -8.71
C GLY A 108 -0.08 3.48 -8.83
N LEU A 109 0.41 4.68 -8.54
CA LEU A 109 1.84 5.00 -8.53
C LEU A 109 2.60 4.22 -7.46
N HIS A 110 2.00 4.05 -6.28
CA HIS A 110 2.52 3.13 -5.26
C HIS A 110 2.81 1.74 -5.83
N TYR A 111 1.88 1.15 -6.59
CA TYR A 111 2.12 -0.14 -7.23
C TYR A 111 3.15 -0.11 -8.37
N CYS A 112 3.29 1.01 -9.11
CA CYS A 112 4.41 1.17 -10.04
C CYS A 112 5.76 1.03 -9.32
N PHE A 113 5.89 1.64 -8.13
CA PHE A 113 7.10 1.48 -7.31
C PHE A 113 7.23 0.07 -6.75
N MET A 114 6.13 -0.57 -6.32
CA MET A 114 6.18 -1.95 -5.83
C MET A 114 6.64 -2.93 -6.91
N PHE A 115 6.20 -2.76 -8.15
CA PHE A 115 6.57 -3.65 -9.26
C PHE A 115 8.01 -3.47 -9.71
N SER A 116 8.53 -2.24 -9.65
CA SER A 116 9.90 -1.92 -10.07
C SER A 116 10.95 -2.09 -8.98
N ASN A 117 10.55 -2.11 -7.69
CA ASN A 117 11.49 -2.28 -6.58
C ASN A 117 11.77 -3.78 -6.33
N PRO A 118 13.01 -4.28 -6.48
CA PRO A 118 13.37 -5.68 -6.24
C PRO A 118 12.93 -6.20 -4.86
N ARG A 119 12.97 -5.35 -3.82
CA ARG A 119 12.54 -5.68 -2.45
C ARG A 119 11.06 -6.03 -2.32
N MET A 120 10.23 -5.45 -3.19
CA MET A 120 8.77 -5.50 -3.15
C MET A 120 8.18 -6.36 -4.28
N SER A 121 8.83 -6.39 -5.44
CA SER A 121 8.37 -7.09 -6.63
C SER A 121 8.24 -8.61 -6.43
N VAL A 122 9.04 -9.18 -5.52
CA VAL A 122 8.99 -10.58 -5.07
C VAL A 122 7.68 -10.99 -4.38
N LEU A 123 6.83 -10.02 -4.03
CA LEU A 123 5.54 -10.25 -3.38
C LEU A 123 4.42 -10.59 -4.36
N PHE A 124 4.67 -10.48 -5.67
CA PHE A 124 3.65 -10.58 -6.71
C PHE A 124 3.78 -11.87 -7.54
N ASP A 125 2.83 -12.78 -7.37
CA ASP A 125 2.70 -13.97 -8.22
C ASP A 125 1.75 -13.69 -9.40
N SER A 126 2.33 -13.29 -10.53
CA SER A 126 1.59 -12.89 -11.74
C SER A 126 0.80 -14.02 -12.42
N ARG A 127 0.84 -15.26 -11.91
CA ARG A 127 -0.01 -16.35 -12.41
C ARG A 127 -1.45 -16.24 -11.92
N HIS A 128 -1.67 -15.51 -10.84
CA HIS A 128 -3.00 -15.33 -10.28
C HIS A 128 -3.67 -14.12 -10.92
N ALA A 129 -4.90 -14.31 -11.43
CA ALA A 129 -5.69 -13.24 -12.03
C ALA A 129 -5.84 -12.01 -11.11
N ASP A 130 -5.82 -12.24 -9.80
CA ASP A 130 -5.89 -11.15 -8.84
C ASP A 130 -4.62 -10.30 -8.79
N THR A 131 -3.47 -10.89 -9.07
CA THR A 131 -2.19 -10.20 -9.11
C THR A 131 -1.87 -9.68 -10.51
N ALA A 132 -2.30 -10.38 -11.56
CA ALA A 132 -2.05 -10.11 -12.97
C ALA A 132 -2.88 -8.95 -13.54
N VAL A 133 -2.92 -7.82 -12.84
CA VAL A 133 -3.60 -6.59 -13.28
C VAL A 133 -2.64 -5.41 -13.21
N CYS A 134 -3.01 -4.30 -13.85
CA CYS A 134 -2.17 -3.11 -13.87
C CYS A 134 -2.04 -2.47 -12.48
N ALA A 135 -1.04 -1.61 -12.32
CA ALA A 135 -0.75 -0.92 -11.08
C ALA A 135 -1.95 -0.06 -10.63
N LEU A 136 -2.63 0.63 -11.56
CA LEU A 136 -3.82 1.41 -11.25
C LEU A 136 -4.95 0.56 -10.66
N ASP A 137 -5.22 -0.62 -11.21
CA ASP A 137 -6.29 -1.50 -10.71
C ASP A 137 -5.96 -2.08 -9.34
N HIS A 138 -4.70 -2.42 -9.09
CA HIS A 138 -4.23 -2.74 -7.74
C HIS A 138 -4.41 -1.55 -6.78
N GLY A 139 -4.03 -0.36 -7.24
CA GLY A 139 -4.15 0.88 -6.49
C GLY A 139 -5.57 1.16 -6.04
N LYS A 140 -6.55 1.07 -6.97
CA LYS A 140 -7.97 1.24 -6.67
C LYS A 140 -8.46 0.31 -5.56
N ARG A 141 -8.02 -0.95 -5.52
CA ARG A 141 -8.47 -1.92 -4.49
C ARG A 141 -8.02 -1.52 -3.09
N VAL A 142 -6.75 -1.16 -2.93
CA VAL A 142 -6.20 -0.75 -1.64
C VAL A 142 -6.79 0.59 -1.21
N ALA A 143 -6.81 1.55 -2.13
CA ALA A 143 -7.38 2.86 -1.89
C ALA A 143 -8.87 2.80 -1.51
N ALA A 144 -9.68 2.02 -2.21
CA ALA A 144 -11.09 1.83 -1.89
C ALA A 144 -11.29 1.18 -0.52
N THR A 145 -10.42 0.22 -0.15
CA THR A 145 -10.44 -0.36 1.20
C THR A 145 -10.17 0.70 2.27
N LEU A 146 -9.16 1.54 2.07
CA LEU A 146 -8.82 2.61 3.01
C LEU A 146 -9.93 3.65 3.14
N LEU A 147 -10.53 4.07 2.02
CA LEU A 147 -11.64 5.04 2.04
C LEU A 147 -12.89 4.46 2.73
N ASP A 148 -13.21 3.19 2.48
CA ASP A 148 -14.38 2.55 3.08
C ASP A 148 -14.21 2.40 4.60
N GLU A 149 -13.02 2.03 5.06
CA GLU A 149 -12.73 1.85 6.48
C GLU A 149 -12.54 3.20 7.22
N ALA A 150 -11.83 4.17 6.64
CA ALA A 150 -11.53 5.44 7.32
C ALA A 150 -12.64 6.49 7.20
N LEU A 151 -13.42 6.46 6.12
CA LEU A 151 -14.40 7.50 5.77
C LEU A 151 -15.81 6.95 5.52
N HIS A 152 -16.04 5.65 5.78
CA HIS A 152 -17.33 4.98 5.62
C HIS A 152 -17.93 5.12 4.21
N THR A 153 -17.07 5.14 3.18
CA THR A 153 -17.50 5.07 1.78
C THR A 153 -17.94 3.65 1.41
N ARG A 154 -18.27 3.43 0.14
CA ARG A 154 -18.66 2.10 -0.39
C ARG A 154 -17.98 1.80 -1.73
N PHE A 155 -16.77 2.28 -1.90
CA PHE A 155 -16.02 2.16 -3.14
C PHE A 155 -15.62 0.71 -3.39
N TYR A 156 -15.19 -0.06 -2.39
CA TYR A 156 -14.68 -1.42 -2.62
C TYR A 156 -15.73 -2.34 -3.25
N GLY A 157 -16.99 -2.23 -2.80
CA GLY A 157 -18.12 -2.97 -3.37
C GLY A 157 -18.37 -2.67 -4.86
N GLN A 158 -18.06 -1.46 -5.33
CA GLN A 158 -18.22 -1.07 -6.74
C GLN A 158 -17.23 -1.77 -7.68
N LEU A 159 -16.13 -2.33 -7.15
CA LEU A 159 -15.18 -3.13 -7.93
C LEU A 159 -15.70 -4.55 -8.23
N GLY A 160 -16.87 -4.93 -7.72
CA GLY A 160 -17.41 -6.29 -7.87
C GLY A 160 -16.66 -7.34 -7.03
N ARG A 161 -15.98 -6.92 -5.96
CA ARG A 161 -15.07 -7.77 -5.17
C ARG A 161 -15.58 -8.18 -3.80
N GLY A 162 -16.90 -8.11 -3.60
CA GLY A 162 -17.55 -8.40 -2.33
C GLY A 162 -17.69 -7.18 -1.42
N PHE A 163 -18.01 -7.43 -0.15
CA PHE A 163 -18.48 -6.38 0.77
C PHE A 163 -17.37 -5.65 1.55
N SER A 164 -16.16 -6.22 1.65
CA SER A 164 -15.09 -5.62 2.45
C SER A 164 -13.70 -5.98 1.92
N GLY A 165 -12.90 -4.95 1.70
CA GLY A 165 -11.51 -5.07 1.31
C GLY A 165 -10.63 -5.66 2.41
N ALA A 166 -10.94 -5.39 3.69
CA ALA A 166 -10.17 -5.92 4.82
C ALA A 166 -10.09 -7.46 4.81
N PHE A 167 -11.20 -8.14 4.51
CA PHE A 167 -11.21 -9.59 4.38
C PHE A 167 -10.42 -10.08 3.15
N ALA A 168 -10.52 -9.37 2.02
CA ALA A 168 -9.78 -9.73 0.80
C ALA A 168 -8.25 -9.55 0.97
N VAL A 169 -7.82 -8.56 1.74
CA VAL A 169 -6.41 -8.30 2.05
C VAL A 169 -5.76 -9.47 2.81
N MET A 170 -6.49 -10.17 3.68
CA MET A 170 -5.91 -11.29 4.44
C MET A 170 -5.46 -12.44 3.52
N GLY A 171 -6.28 -12.82 2.55
CA GLY A 171 -5.97 -13.88 1.60
C GLY A 171 -4.79 -13.53 0.69
N THR A 172 -4.81 -12.31 0.12
CA THR A 172 -3.74 -11.82 -0.75
C THR A 172 -2.42 -11.65 0.00
N HIS A 173 -2.42 -11.17 1.23
CA HIS A 173 -1.21 -11.11 2.06
C HIS A 173 -0.65 -12.49 2.40
N ASN A 174 -1.50 -13.47 2.72
CA ASN A 174 -1.04 -14.85 2.96
C ASN A 174 -0.39 -15.45 1.71
N GLN A 175 -0.95 -15.16 0.54
CA GLN A 175 -0.35 -15.56 -0.74
C GLN A 175 0.98 -14.85 -0.99
N ALA A 176 1.05 -13.53 -0.84
CA ALA A 176 2.28 -12.75 -1.00
C ALA A 176 3.39 -13.22 -0.05
N LYS A 177 3.06 -13.53 1.20
CA LYS A 177 3.98 -14.13 2.19
C LYS A 177 4.54 -15.49 1.75
N LYS A 178 3.76 -16.26 0.99
CA LYS A 178 4.12 -17.59 0.51
C LYS A 178 4.72 -17.60 -0.90
N CYS A 179 4.84 -16.45 -1.55
CA CYS A 179 5.38 -16.35 -2.90
C CYS A 179 6.79 -16.98 -3.00
N PRO A 180 7.01 -17.91 -3.94
CA PRO A 180 8.32 -18.56 -4.15
C PRO A 180 9.45 -17.61 -4.56
N MET A 181 9.11 -16.45 -5.12
CA MET A 181 10.08 -15.42 -5.54
C MET A 181 10.75 -14.72 -4.36
N ARG A 182 10.18 -14.80 -3.15
CA ARG A 182 10.78 -14.17 -1.97
C ARG A 182 12.17 -14.76 -1.69
N PRO A 183 13.13 -13.96 -1.21
CA PRO A 183 14.43 -14.48 -0.77
C PRO A 183 14.25 -15.61 0.24
N ARG A 184 15.14 -16.62 0.23
CA ARG A 184 15.02 -17.78 1.13
C ARG A 184 14.98 -17.38 2.60
N SER A 185 15.74 -16.34 2.97
CA SER A 185 15.75 -15.76 4.32
C SER A 185 14.37 -15.29 4.80
N GLN A 186 13.48 -14.92 3.88
CA GLN A 186 12.12 -14.46 4.17
C GLN A 186 11.05 -15.57 4.04
N GLN A 187 11.41 -16.76 3.57
CA GLN A 187 10.50 -17.90 3.44
C GLN A 187 10.36 -18.72 4.72
N VAL A 188 10.92 -18.22 5.83
CA VAL A 188 10.88 -18.85 7.15
C VAL A 188 9.64 -18.45 7.94
N GLU A 189 9.11 -19.39 8.72
CA GLU A 189 8.00 -19.12 9.63
C GLU A 189 8.51 -18.61 10.98
N LEU A 190 7.94 -17.51 11.45
CA LEU A 190 8.34 -16.85 12.70
C LEU A 190 7.14 -16.65 13.66
N PRO A 191 7.35 -16.82 14.98
CA PRO A 191 8.61 -17.29 15.61
C PRO A 191 8.82 -18.80 15.38
N ARG A 192 10.08 -19.23 15.23
CA ARG A 192 10.41 -20.63 14.88
C ARG A 192 9.87 -21.60 15.92
N GLY A 193 9.28 -22.71 15.46
CA GLY A 193 8.78 -23.78 16.34
C GLY A 193 7.48 -23.46 17.09
N HIS A 194 6.85 -22.32 16.83
CA HIS A 194 5.59 -21.94 17.47
C HIS A 194 4.37 -22.36 16.63
N ARG A 195 3.27 -22.84 17.23
CA ARG A 195 2.09 -23.29 16.46
C ARG A 195 1.41 -22.19 15.61
N LYS A 196 1.63 -20.92 15.99
CA LYS A 196 1.13 -19.74 15.26
C LYS A 196 2.21 -19.10 14.37
N ALA A 197 3.32 -19.80 14.14
CA ALA A 197 4.37 -19.32 13.24
C ALA A 197 3.80 -19.11 11.85
N ASN A 198 4.25 -18.05 11.18
CA ASN A 198 3.88 -17.77 9.81
C ASN A 198 5.00 -16.96 9.16
N ARG A 199 5.07 -16.99 7.83
CA ARG A 199 5.93 -16.08 7.07
C ARG A 199 5.48 -14.64 7.30
N ARG A 200 6.43 -13.70 7.34
CA ARG A 200 6.18 -12.30 7.67
C ARG A 200 6.66 -11.38 6.56
N PHE A 201 6.06 -10.20 6.48
CA PHE A 201 6.70 -9.10 5.77
C PHE A 201 7.82 -8.53 6.63
N THR A 202 8.80 -7.93 5.98
CA THR A 202 9.96 -7.36 6.66
C THR A 202 9.71 -5.91 7.04
N THR A 203 10.47 -5.38 8.00
CA THR A 203 10.42 -3.95 8.35
C THR A 203 10.81 -3.09 7.14
N LYS A 204 11.82 -3.49 6.37
CA LYS A 204 12.21 -2.80 5.12
C LYS A 204 11.10 -2.84 4.06
N GLN A 205 10.32 -3.94 3.97
CA GLN A 205 9.13 -4.01 3.10
C GLN A 205 8.00 -3.09 3.57
N ARG A 206 7.73 -3.06 4.89
CA ARG A 206 6.76 -2.15 5.50
C ARG A 206 7.10 -0.69 5.21
N ASP A 207 8.35 -0.32 5.47
CA ASP A 207 8.83 1.05 5.33
C ASP A 207 8.79 1.46 3.85
N SER A 208 9.29 0.59 2.96
CA SER A 208 9.17 0.82 1.50
C SER A 208 7.72 1.03 1.10
N TRP A 209 6.77 0.22 1.58
CA TRP A 209 5.34 0.36 1.26
C TRP A 209 4.79 1.74 1.64
N VAL A 210 5.10 2.25 2.84
CA VAL A 210 4.65 3.59 3.27
C VAL A 210 5.31 4.68 2.43
N GLY A 211 6.63 4.60 2.24
CA GLY A 211 7.36 5.62 1.50
C GLY A 211 7.03 5.66 0.00
N GLN A 212 6.61 4.55 -0.59
CA GLN A 212 6.12 4.49 -1.97
C GLN A 212 4.83 5.29 -2.16
N ILE A 213 3.89 5.21 -1.22
CA ILE A 213 2.66 6.04 -1.27
C ILE A 213 3.00 7.51 -1.07
N MET A 214 3.93 7.83 -0.15
CA MET A 214 4.41 9.21 0.02
C MET A 214 5.01 9.76 -1.28
N CYS A 215 5.87 8.98 -1.95
CA CYS A 215 6.43 9.38 -3.24
C CYS A 215 5.34 9.51 -4.31
N GLY A 216 4.32 8.65 -4.33
CA GLY A 216 3.18 8.79 -5.24
C GLY A 216 2.38 10.08 -5.01
N ALA A 217 2.25 10.53 -3.76
CA ALA A 217 1.64 11.82 -3.44
C ALA A 217 2.50 13.01 -3.92
N GLU A 218 3.82 12.92 -3.72
CA GLU A 218 4.80 13.91 -4.23
C GLU A 218 4.72 14.03 -5.76
N ASP A 219 4.69 12.89 -6.47
CA ASP A 219 4.63 12.82 -7.93
C ASP A 219 3.33 13.47 -8.48
N LEU A 220 2.24 13.45 -7.71
CA LEU A 220 0.97 14.12 -8.06
C LEU A 220 0.96 15.62 -7.73
N GLY A 221 2.05 16.15 -7.18
CA GLY A 221 2.17 17.55 -6.79
C GLY A 221 1.42 17.90 -5.50
N ALA A 222 1.19 16.93 -4.61
CA ALA A 222 0.62 17.21 -3.30
C ALA A 222 1.58 18.06 -2.44
N SER A 223 1.05 18.83 -1.49
CA SER A 223 1.89 19.65 -0.63
C SER A 223 2.77 18.81 0.30
N GLN A 224 3.98 19.32 0.62
CA GLN A 224 4.88 18.65 1.57
C GLN A 224 4.20 18.39 2.92
N ALA A 225 3.38 19.34 3.39
CA ALA A 225 2.62 19.19 4.63
C ALA A 225 1.67 17.98 4.58
N PHE A 226 0.90 17.83 3.50
CA PHE A 226 0.03 16.67 3.30
C PHE A 226 0.84 15.36 3.23
N VAL A 227 1.91 15.32 2.43
CA VAL A 227 2.75 14.12 2.26
C VAL A 227 3.30 13.65 3.61
N GLU A 228 3.75 14.58 4.44
CA GLU A 228 4.31 14.27 5.75
C GLU A 228 3.27 13.78 6.75
N GLU A 229 2.10 14.42 6.80
CA GLU A 229 0.99 14.01 7.68
C GLU A 229 0.45 12.64 7.25
N TRP A 230 0.29 12.44 5.94
CA TRP A 230 -0.10 11.16 5.35
C TRP A 230 0.88 10.04 5.65
N GLY A 231 2.18 10.29 5.51
CA GLY A 231 3.22 9.33 5.86
C GLY A 231 3.14 8.91 7.32
N LYS A 232 3.02 9.85 8.26
CA LYS A 232 2.92 9.56 9.70
C LYS A 232 1.66 8.76 10.03
N TRP A 233 0.52 9.15 9.44
CA TRP A 233 -0.75 8.44 9.63
C TRP A 233 -0.70 7.01 9.08
N LEU A 234 -0.20 6.82 7.85
CA LEU A 234 -0.01 5.50 7.27
C LEU A 234 0.97 4.65 8.07
N ALA A 235 2.10 5.22 8.51
CA ALA A 235 3.08 4.52 9.32
C ALA A 235 2.49 4.00 10.63
N MET A 236 1.69 4.82 11.32
CA MET A 236 0.93 4.43 12.51
C MET A 236 -0.03 3.28 12.18
N THR A 237 -0.85 3.45 11.15
CA THR A 237 -1.87 2.51 10.71
C THR A 237 -1.31 1.15 10.31
N VAL A 238 -0.30 1.12 9.44
CA VAL A 238 0.33 -0.11 8.95
C VAL A 238 1.07 -0.83 10.07
N SER A 239 1.64 -0.11 11.02
CA SER A 239 2.34 -0.71 12.16
C SER A 239 1.41 -1.43 13.14
N ALA A 240 0.11 -1.08 13.17
CA ALA A 240 -0.89 -1.78 13.97
C ALA A 240 -1.42 -3.05 13.28
N TYR A 241 -1.26 -3.15 11.95
CA TYR A 241 -1.88 -4.20 11.15
C TYR A 241 -1.24 -5.60 11.32
N ALA A 242 0.09 -5.69 11.48
CA ALA A 242 0.77 -6.97 11.57
C ALA A 242 2.15 -6.86 12.25
N PRO A 243 2.68 -7.94 12.84
CA PRO A 243 4.09 -8.02 13.19
C PRO A 243 4.95 -8.11 11.93
N PHE A 244 6.06 -7.38 11.92
CA PHE A 244 7.05 -7.36 10.84
C PHE A 244 8.37 -7.93 11.34
N VAL A 245 9.11 -8.65 10.48
CA VAL A 245 10.44 -9.15 10.85
C VAL A 245 11.51 -8.11 10.53
N ASN A 246 12.35 -7.79 11.51
CA ASN A 246 13.60 -7.09 11.25
C ASN A 246 14.60 -8.11 10.67
N GLU A 247 14.95 -7.96 9.40
CA GLU A 247 15.85 -8.89 8.72
C GLU A 247 17.27 -8.90 9.30
N ASP A 248 17.68 -7.78 9.92
CA ASP A 248 19.03 -7.60 10.46
C ASP A 248 19.17 -8.29 11.83
N THR A 249 18.10 -8.34 12.63
CA THR A 249 18.10 -8.97 13.97
C THR A 249 17.36 -10.31 14.04
N GLY A 250 16.48 -10.60 13.07
CA GLY A 250 15.56 -11.73 13.09
C GLY A 250 14.38 -11.58 14.06
N GLU A 251 14.29 -10.45 14.75
CA GLU A 251 13.25 -10.17 15.74
C GLU A 251 11.97 -9.64 15.09
N LEU A 252 10.84 -9.81 15.78
CA LEU A 252 9.57 -9.23 15.35
C LEU A 252 9.43 -7.81 15.92
N GLU A 253 9.29 -6.82 15.04
CA GLU A 253 8.84 -5.48 15.41
C GLU A 253 7.31 -5.47 15.48
N TRP A 254 6.77 -5.14 16.65
CA TRP A 254 5.34 -5.00 16.90
C TRP A 254 5.10 -3.78 17.81
N MET A 255 4.02 -3.02 17.60
CA MET A 255 3.78 -1.77 18.33
C MET A 255 3.19 -1.93 19.74
N GLU A 256 2.76 -3.12 20.16
CA GLU A 256 2.37 -3.37 21.56
C GLU A 256 2.93 -4.68 22.10
N GLU A 257 3.40 -4.59 23.35
CA GLU A 257 3.86 -5.67 24.20
C GLU A 257 2.71 -6.60 24.58
N THR A 258 2.50 -7.68 23.82
CA THR A 258 2.28 -8.97 24.49
C THR A 258 3.32 -9.94 23.99
N ARG A 259 4.23 -10.33 24.89
CA ARG A 259 5.09 -11.50 24.69
C ARG A 259 4.16 -12.71 24.53
N TYR A 260 3.84 -13.05 23.29
CA TYR A 260 3.00 -14.20 22.92
C TYR A 260 1.54 -14.13 23.38
N GLY A 261 0.71 -13.41 22.62
CA GLY A 261 -0.74 -13.61 22.60
C GLY A 261 -1.51 -12.73 23.56
#